data_AF-A0A9C8ACS9-F1
#
_entry.id   AF-A0A9C8ACS9-F1
#
_cell.length_a   1.000
_cell.length_b   1.000
_cell.length_c   1.000
_cell.angle_alpha   90.00
_cell.angle_beta   90.00
_cell.angle_gamma   90.00
#
_symmetry.space_group_name_H-M   'P 1'
#
loop_
_entity.id
_entity.type
_entity.pdbx_description
1 polymer ?
#
loop_
_entity_poly.entity_id
_entity_poly.type
_entity_poly.pdbx_seq_one_letter_code
_entity_poly.pdbx_strand_id
1 'polypeptide(L)'
;MPKIFKMQKMTSAATSLNQVNPGIKIVLPYLVGSTVLDIGGGKYDANKIYAAGLGVKLYIYDKFNRSEAENEKALACNPDAIVCNNVLNVIDDGQAMRNVIALCASYQVPCYFTVHEGNKSGISGISKKGCWQRNWKTKNYVHILKKYFSYVDCKGKFIICQSQ
;
A
#
# COMPACT_ATOMS: atom_id res chain seq x y z
N MET A 1 -9.06 14.34 29.30
CA MET A 1 -7.81 13.55 29.17
C MET A 1 -7.52 13.34 27.70
N PRO A 2 -6.33 13.69 27.18
CA PRO A 2 -6.01 13.42 25.78
C PRO A 2 -5.81 11.91 25.61
N LYS A 3 -6.49 11.31 24.62
CA LYS A 3 -6.28 9.92 24.24
C LYS A 3 -4.84 9.77 23.77
N ILE A 4 -4.05 8.96 24.50
CA ILE A 4 -2.71 8.57 24.08
C ILE A 4 -2.87 7.83 22.74
N PHE A 5 -2.55 8.51 21.64
CA PHE A 5 -2.42 7.89 20.33
C PHE A 5 -1.28 6.87 20.44
N LYS A 6 -1.60 5.58 20.44
CA LYS A 6 -0.57 4.53 20.36
C LYS A 6 0.10 4.67 18.99
N MET A 7 1.27 5.29 18.98
CA MET A 7 2.19 5.24 17.86
C MET A 7 2.53 3.77 17.57
N GLN A 8 2.52 3.39 16.29
CA GLN A 8 2.87 2.04 15.81
C GLN A 8 4.14 1.54 16.52
N LYS A 9 4.04 0.40 17.23
CA LYS A 9 5.12 -0.11 18.09
C LYS A 9 6.26 -0.69 17.27
N MET A 10 5.95 -1.26 16.10
CA MET A 10 6.93 -1.80 15.16
C MET A 10 6.77 -1.16 13.79
N THR A 11 7.81 -0.47 13.30
CA THR A 11 7.79 0.11 11.94
C THR A 11 7.79 -0.99 10.87
N SER A 12 7.22 -0.72 9.70
CA SER A 12 7.25 -1.64 8.55
C SER A 12 8.54 -1.54 7.73
N ALA A 13 9.58 -0.83 8.21
CA ALA A 13 10.79 -0.56 7.43
C ALA A 13 11.49 -1.85 6.94
N ALA A 14 11.55 -2.87 7.80
CA ALA A 14 12.25 -4.13 7.51
C ALA A 14 11.51 -5.06 6.53
N THR A 15 10.30 -4.72 6.08
CA THR A 15 9.54 -5.54 5.12
C THR A 15 9.83 -5.19 3.66
N SER A 16 10.61 -4.13 3.40
CA SER A 16 10.98 -3.72 2.04
C SER A 16 11.85 -4.78 1.35
N LEU A 17 11.53 -5.13 0.10
CA LEU A 17 12.23 -6.13 -0.71
C LEU A 17 12.70 -5.51 -2.03
N ASN A 18 13.92 -5.83 -2.47
CA ASN A 18 14.46 -5.34 -3.73
C ASN A 18 13.98 -6.22 -4.90
N GLN A 19 12.69 -6.15 -5.20
CA GLN A 19 12.06 -6.88 -6.31
C GLN A 19 10.85 -6.11 -6.81
N VAL A 20 10.46 -6.34 -8.07
CA VAL A 20 9.21 -5.79 -8.60
C VAL A 20 8.04 -6.54 -7.95
N ASN A 21 7.17 -5.80 -7.25
CA ASN A 21 6.02 -6.37 -6.58
C ASN A 21 5.07 -7.07 -7.59
N PRO A 22 4.52 -8.26 -7.28
CA PRO A 22 3.57 -8.92 -8.18
C PRO A 22 2.36 -8.06 -8.56
N GLY A 23 1.83 -7.26 -7.63
CA GLY A 23 0.72 -6.33 -7.92
C GLY A 23 1.11 -5.24 -8.92
N ILE A 24 2.36 -4.75 -8.86
CA ILE A 24 2.92 -3.80 -9.83
C ILE A 24 2.97 -4.41 -11.24
N LYS A 25 3.42 -5.67 -11.36
CA LYS A 25 3.45 -6.38 -12.65
C LYS A 25 2.07 -6.61 -13.25
N ILE A 26 1.04 -6.74 -12.41
CA ILE A 26 -0.34 -6.91 -12.85
C ILE A 26 -0.94 -5.58 -13.31
N VAL A 27 -0.69 -4.50 -12.57
CA VAL A 27 -1.40 -3.22 -12.77
C VAL A 27 -0.75 -2.33 -13.81
N LEU A 28 0.57 -2.11 -13.72
CA LEU A 28 1.23 -1.07 -14.50
C LEU A 28 1.16 -1.25 -16.03
N PRO A 29 1.15 -2.47 -16.61
CA PRO A 29 0.96 -2.65 -18.05
C PRO A 29 -0.35 -2.05 -18.59
N TYR A 30 -1.36 -1.83 -17.74
CA TYR A 30 -2.63 -1.20 -18.11
C TYR A 30 -2.66 0.32 -17.88
N LEU A 31 -1.55 0.90 -17.39
CA LEU A 31 -1.44 2.31 -17.02
C LEU A 31 -0.30 3.02 -17.77
N VAL A 32 0.05 2.53 -18.97
CA VAL A 32 1.09 3.13 -19.82
C VAL A 32 0.74 4.60 -20.10
N GLY A 33 1.71 5.49 -19.91
CA GLY A 33 1.53 6.94 -20.07
C GLY A 33 0.96 7.64 -18.83
N SER A 34 0.51 6.91 -17.82
CA SER A 34 -0.06 7.48 -16.59
C SER A 34 0.99 7.81 -15.53
N THR A 35 0.60 8.69 -14.60
CA THR A 35 1.27 8.91 -13.32
C THR A 35 0.65 8.02 -12.25
N VAL A 36 1.48 7.27 -11.52
CA VAL A 36 1.02 6.34 -10.47
C VAL A 36 1.72 6.64 -9.15
N LEU A 37 0.97 6.61 -8.06
CA LEU A 37 1.49 6.73 -6.70
C LEU A 37 1.53 5.35 -6.01
N ASP A 38 2.74 4.89 -5.66
CA ASP A 38 2.99 3.64 -4.93
C ASP A 38 3.08 3.92 -3.43
N ILE A 39 1.97 3.69 -2.72
CA ILE A 39 1.86 3.86 -1.27
C ILE A 39 2.48 2.64 -0.59
N GLY A 40 3.55 2.87 0.17
CA GLY A 40 4.34 1.85 0.86
C GLY A 40 5.26 1.05 -0.06
N GLY A 41 5.78 1.68 -1.12
CA GLY A 41 6.67 1.02 -2.10
C GLY A 41 8.07 0.65 -1.56
N GLY A 42 8.39 1.01 -0.32
CA GLY A 42 9.66 0.67 0.33
C GLY A 42 10.85 1.52 -0.15
N LYS A 43 12.06 1.10 0.24
CA LYS A 43 13.31 1.85 0.02
C LYS A 43 13.94 1.64 -1.36
N TYR A 44 13.52 0.60 -2.08
CA TYR A 44 14.15 0.19 -3.32
C TYR A 44 13.42 0.75 -4.54
N ASP A 45 14.16 0.96 -5.62
CA ASP A 45 13.62 1.54 -6.85
C ASP A 45 13.19 0.50 -7.89
N ALA A 46 13.18 -0.80 -7.56
CA ALA A 46 12.82 -1.86 -8.50
C ALA A 46 11.45 -1.63 -9.17
N ASN A 47 10.42 -1.23 -8.42
CA ASN A 47 9.10 -0.89 -8.96
C ASN A 47 9.18 0.32 -9.91
N LYS A 48 9.97 1.34 -9.55
CA LYS A 48 10.13 2.58 -10.33
C LYS A 48 10.88 2.35 -11.63
N ILE A 49 11.93 1.53 -11.60
CA ILE A 49 12.69 1.11 -12.80
C ILE A 49 11.78 0.33 -13.75
N TYR A 50 11.01 -0.63 -13.22
CA TYR A 50 10.05 -1.39 -14.01
C TYR A 50 8.96 -0.49 -14.63
N ALA A 51 8.39 0.43 -13.84
CA ALA A 51 7.41 1.39 -14.31
C ALA A 51 7.95 2.27 -15.45
N ALA A 52 9.17 2.79 -15.30
CA ALA A 52 9.82 3.60 -16.33
C ALA A 52 10.01 2.82 -17.64
N GLY A 53 10.37 1.53 -17.57
CA GLY A 53 10.47 0.66 -18.74
C GLY A 53 9.13 0.43 -19.48
N LEU A 54 7.99 0.64 -18.80
CA LEU A 54 6.65 0.59 -19.39
C LEU A 54 6.14 1.97 -19.85
N GLY A 55 6.90 3.04 -19.62
CA GLY A 55 6.41 4.41 -19.85
C GLY A 55 5.41 4.91 -18.79
N VAL A 56 5.47 4.35 -17.58
CA VAL A 56 4.65 4.77 -16.42
C VAL A 56 5.49 5.62 -15.48
N LYS A 57 4.96 6.79 -15.08
CA LYS A 57 5.63 7.69 -14.14
C LYS A 57 5.27 7.32 -12.69
N LEU A 58 6.12 6.56 -12.02
CA LEU A 58 5.88 6.10 -10.65
C LEU A 58 6.51 7.01 -9.59
N TYR A 59 5.70 7.52 -8.68
CA TYR A 59 6.12 8.16 -7.43
C TYR A 59 5.97 7.18 -6.27
N ILE A 60 6.97 7.09 -5.41
CA ILE A 60 6.95 6.17 -4.26
C ILE A 60 6.83 6.99 -2.99
N TYR A 61 5.80 6.69 -2.20
CA TYR A 61 5.66 7.18 -0.84
C TYR A 61 5.93 6.03 0.12
N ASP A 62 6.86 6.20 1.06
CA ASP A 62 7.00 5.31 2.20
C ASP A 62 7.52 6.10 3.40
N LYS A 63 6.68 6.20 4.43
CA LYS A 63 6.94 6.98 5.65
C LYS A 63 8.26 6.59 6.35
N PHE A 64 8.70 5.34 6.24
CA PHE A 64 9.85 4.83 6.99
C PHE A 64 11.09 4.60 6.12
N ASN A 65 10.91 4.52 4.80
CA ASN A 65 11.96 4.08 3.88
C ASN A 65 12.34 5.14 2.83
N ARG A 66 11.66 6.28 2.79
CA ARG A 66 11.96 7.40 1.90
C ARG A 66 12.24 8.67 2.70
N SER A 67 13.06 9.55 2.15
CA SER A 67 13.33 10.86 2.74
C SER A 67 12.06 11.72 2.76
N GLU A 68 12.07 12.75 3.61
CA GLU A 68 10.97 13.72 3.69
C GLU A 68 10.70 14.38 2.33
N ALA A 69 11.75 14.88 1.66
CA ALA A 69 11.62 15.50 0.34
C ALA A 69 11.08 14.54 -0.74
N GLU A 70 11.48 13.26 -0.73
CA GLU A 70 10.90 12.26 -1.63
C GLU A 70 9.41 12.03 -1.35
N ASN A 71 9.05 11.92 -0.06
CA ASN A 71 7.67 11.70 0.36
C ASN A 71 6.77 12.91 0.05
N GLU A 72 7.24 14.14 0.30
CA GLU A 72 6.53 15.37 -0.08
C GLU A 72 6.28 15.42 -1.58
N LYS A 73 7.31 15.14 -2.39
CA LYS A 73 7.17 15.09 -3.84
C LYS A 73 6.19 14.01 -4.31
N ALA A 74 6.18 12.86 -3.65
CA ALA A 74 5.25 11.78 -3.96
C ALA A 74 3.81 12.16 -3.59
N LEU A 75 3.59 12.75 -2.41
CA LEU A 75 2.25 13.17 -1.97
C LEU A 75 1.71 14.35 -2.78
N ALA A 76 2.59 15.23 -3.27
CA ALA A 76 2.23 16.34 -4.15
C ALA A 76 2.00 15.92 -5.61
N CYS A 77 2.20 14.65 -5.98
CA CYS A 77 1.87 14.21 -7.33
C CYS A 77 0.34 14.22 -7.54
N ASN A 78 -0.09 14.41 -8.79
CA ASN A 78 -1.49 14.24 -9.20
C ASN A 78 -1.60 12.90 -9.93
N PRO A 79 -1.79 11.77 -9.22
CA PRO A 79 -1.76 10.45 -9.82
C PRO A 79 -3.05 10.17 -10.58
N ASP A 80 -2.96 9.41 -11.68
CA ASP A 80 -4.11 8.82 -12.36
C ASP A 80 -4.58 7.54 -11.66
N ALA A 81 -3.70 6.91 -10.89
CA ALA A 81 -4.01 5.71 -10.10
C ALA A 81 -3.07 5.55 -8.90
N ILE A 82 -3.55 4.81 -7.90
CA ILE A 82 -2.78 4.43 -6.72
C ILE A 82 -2.58 2.92 -6.68
N VAL A 83 -1.37 2.51 -6.29
CA VAL A 83 -1.06 1.12 -5.96
C VAL A 83 -0.59 1.05 -4.50
N CYS A 84 -1.08 0.08 -3.74
CA CYS A 84 -0.72 -0.12 -2.34
C CYS A 84 -0.54 -1.61 -2.08
N ASN A 85 0.69 -2.08 -2.24
CA ASN A 85 0.97 -3.50 -2.36
C ASN A 85 1.61 -4.10 -1.11
N ASN A 86 0.91 -5.06 -0.49
CA ASN A 86 1.33 -5.79 0.71
C ASN A 86 1.54 -4.93 1.97
N VAL A 87 1.06 -3.68 1.97
CA VAL A 87 1.22 -2.73 3.06
C VAL A 87 0.25 -2.99 4.21
N LEU A 88 -1.03 -3.21 3.91
CA LEU A 88 -2.08 -3.33 4.94
C LEU A 88 -1.89 -4.51 5.89
N ASN A 89 -1.16 -5.55 5.47
CA ASN A 89 -0.88 -6.73 6.30
C ASN A 89 0.35 -6.56 7.19
N VAL A 90 1.18 -5.54 6.99
CA VAL A 90 2.43 -5.31 7.76
C VAL A 90 2.35 -4.13 8.75
N ILE A 91 1.18 -3.50 8.88
CA ILE A 91 0.95 -2.41 9.83
C ILE A 91 0.30 -2.97 11.10
N ASP A 92 0.99 -2.88 12.23
CA ASP A 92 0.54 -3.39 13.53
C ASP A 92 -0.71 -2.67 14.05
N ASP A 93 -0.74 -1.36 13.89
CA ASP A 93 -1.77 -0.48 14.39
C ASP A 93 -2.96 -0.38 13.42
N GLY A 94 -4.14 -0.70 13.93
CA GLY A 94 -5.36 -0.68 13.14
C GLY A 94 -5.73 0.74 12.67
N GLN A 95 -5.36 1.77 13.44
CA GLN A 95 -5.62 3.15 13.06
C GLN A 95 -4.66 3.62 11.96
N ALA A 96 -3.36 3.32 12.07
CA ALA A 96 -2.38 3.60 11.02
C ALA A 96 -2.77 2.93 9.70
N MET A 97 -3.23 1.68 9.73
CA MET A 97 -3.75 0.98 8.55
C MET A 97 -4.96 1.72 7.94
N ARG A 98 -5.90 2.17 8.77
CA ARG A 98 -7.04 2.97 8.31
C ARG A 98 -6.63 4.34 7.75
N ASN A 99 -5.61 4.97 8.30
CA ASN A 99 -5.07 6.23 7.79
C ASN A 99 -4.42 6.04 6.41
N VAL A 100 -3.72 4.93 6.18
CA VAL A 100 -3.21 4.58 4.84
C VAL A 100 -4.35 4.40 3.84
N ILE A 101 -5.43 3.72 4.23
CA ILE A 101 -6.61 3.55 3.37
C ILE A 101 -7.27 4.91 3.08
N ALA A 102 -7.43 5.75 4.10
CA ALA A 102 -7.99 7.10 3.96
C ALA A 102 -7.15 7.99 3.03
N LEU A 103 -5.82 7.92 3.15
CA LEU A 103 -4.90 8.61 2.26
C LEU A 103 -5.07 8.14 0.80
N CYS A 104 -5.23 6.83 0.56
CA CYS A 104 -5.50 6.36 -0.79
C CYS A 104 -6.83 6.91 -1.32
N ALA A 105 -7.88 6.85 -0.51
CA ALA A 105 -9.22 7.29 -0.89
C ALA A 105 -9.32 8.79 -1.18
N SER A 106 -8.50 9.63 -0.52
CA SER A 106 -8.56 11.10 -0.67
C SER A 106 -8.14 11.61 -2.04
N TYR A 107 -7.42 10.83 -2.85
CA TYR A 107 -7.07 11.22 -4.22
C TYR A 107 -8.22 11.02 -5.21
N GLN A 108 -9.30 10.32 -4.82
CA GLN A 108 -10.46 10.06 -5.69
C GLN A 108 -10.11 9.43 -7.06
N VAL A 109 -9.03 8.63 -7.12
CA VAL A 109 -8.63 7.88 -8.31
C VAL A 109 -8.70 6.38 -8.06
N PRO A 110 -8.70 5.53 -9.11
CA PRO A 110 -8.64 4.08 -8.94
C PRO A 110 -7.46 3.64 -8.05
N CYS A 111 -7.78 2.83 -7.05
CA CYS A 111 -6.81 2.31 -6.09
C CYS A 111 -6.72 0.79 -6.21
N TYR A 112 -5.49 0.27 -6.30
CA TYR A 112 -5.21 -1.15 -6.43
C TYR A 112 -4.44 -1.66 -5.21
N PHE A 113 -4.99 -2.65 -4.52
CA PHE A 113 -4.39 -3.23 -3.34
C PHE A 113 -4.00 -4.69 -3.58
N THR A 114 -2.88 -5.10 -3.02
CA THR A 114 -2.54 -6.52 -2.84
C THR A 114 -2.22 -6.82 -1.39
N VAL A 115 -2.47 -8.06 -0.97
CA VAL A 115 -2.24 -8.52 0.40
C VAL A 115 -1.42 -9.81 0.38
N HIS A 116 -0.24 -9.77 1.00
CA HIS A 116 0.54 -10.95 1.30
C HIS A 116 0.00 -11.57 2.59
N GLU A 117 -0.83 -12.61 2.49
CA GLU A 117 -1.59 -13.20 3.61
C GLU A 117 -0.74 -13.95 4.66
N GLY A 118 0.58 -14.02 4.48
CA GLY A 118 1.47 -14.75 5.39
C GLY A 118 1.06 -16.21 5.54
N ASN A 119 0.94 -16.69 6.78
CA ASN A 119 0.48 -18.05 7.08
C ASN A 119 -1.05 -18.24 7.10
N LYS A 120 -1.82 -17.18 6.81
CA LYS A 120 -3.30 -17.17 6.74
C LYS A 120 -4.05 -17.57 8.03
N SER A 121 -3.36 -17.61 9.16
CA SER A 121 -3.93 -17.97 10.47
C SER A 121 -4.93 -16.95 11.00
N GLY A 122 -4.87 -15.69 10.54
CA GLY A 122 -5.59 -14.57 11.14
C GLY A 122 -4.96 -14.05 12.45
N ILE A 123 -3.95 -14.75 12.97
CA ILE A 123 -3.26 -14.41 14.21
C ILE A 123 -2.11 -13.48 13.87
N SER A 124 -2.20 -12.24 14.36
CA SER A 124 -1.16 -11.25 14.13
C SER A 124 0.07 -11.48 15.01
N GLY A 125 1.26 -11.21 14.49
CA GLY A 125 2.48 -11.33 15.28
C GLY A 125 3.75 -10.96 14.53
N ILE A 126 4.87 -11.06 15.23
CA ILE A 126 6.20 -10.91 14.64
C ILE A 126 6.43 -12.08 13.69
N SER A 127 6.69 -11.77 12.42
CA SER A 127 6.99 -12.77 11.38
C SER A 127 8.49 -13.04 11.27
N LYS A 128 9.30 -12.02 11.49
CA LYS A 128 10.77 -12.05 11.61
C LYS A 128 11.23 -10.79 12.34
N LYS A 129 12.53 -10.70 12.69
CA LYS A 129 13.08 -9.53 13.38
C LYS A 129 12.70 -8.22 12.66
N GLY A 130 12.04 -7.30 13.37
CA GLY A 130 11.60 -6.01 12.83
C GLY A 130 10.40 -6.07 11.86
N CYS A 131 9.80 -7.24 11.64
CA CYS A 131 8.66 -7.40 10.74
C CYS A 131 7.46 -7.97 11.50
N TRP A 132 6.34 -7.30 11.36
CA TRP A 132 5.07 -7.73 11.91
C TRP A 132 4.11 -8.05 10.78
N GLN A 133 3.22 -9.03 10.97
CA GLN A 133 2.16 -9.34 10.02
C GLN A 133 0.82 -9.63 10.71
N ARG A 134 -0.29 -9.19 10.12
CA ARG A 134 -1.66 -9.57 10.55
C ARG A 134 -2.00 -11.03 10.25
N ASN A 135 -1.36 -11.63 9.24
CA ASN A 135 -1.74 -12.93 8.68
C ASN A 135 -3.23 -12.99 8.27
N TRP A 136 -3.82 -11.85 7.92
CA TRP A 136 -5.21 -11.77 7.50
C TRP A 136 -5.34 -12.17 6.04
N LYS A 137 -6.49 -12.76 5.72
CA LYS A 137 -6.88 -13.08 4.34
C LYS A 137 -7.29 -11.80 3.62
N THR A 138 -7.05 -11.71 2.31
CA THR A 138 -7.42 -10.54 1.48
C THR A 138 -8.88 -10.13 1.68
N LYS A 139 -9.79 -11.12 1.75
CA LYS A 139 -11.23 -10.90 1.97
C LYS A 139 -11.58 -10.11 3.24
N ASN A 140 -10.73 -10.18 4.28
CA ASN A 140 -10.97 -9.49 5.54
C ASN A 140 -10.86 -7.96 5.38
N TYR A 141 -10.13 -7.49 4.36
CA TYR A 141 -9.95 -6.07 4.08
C TYR A 141 -11.13 -5.47 3.31
N VAL A 142 -11.92 -6.28 2.59
CA VAL A 142 -13.02 -5.79 1.73
C VAL A 142 -14.04 -4.98 2.52
N HIS A 143 -14.48 -5.47 3.68
CA HIS A 143 -15.44 -4.73 4.52
C HIS A 143 -14.88 -3.41 5.05
N ILE A 144 -13.56 -3.34 5.31
CA ILE A 144 -12.90 -2.11 5.76
C ILE A 144 -12.82 -1.12 4.60
N LEU A 145 -12.39 -1.57 3.42
CA LEU A 145 -12.27 -0.75 2.21
C LEU A 145 -13.63 -0.17 1.79
N LYS A 146 -14.72 -0.93 1.93
CA LYS A 146 -16.09 -0.45 1.67
C LYS A 146 -16.55 0.74 2.54
N LYS A 147 -15.80 1.09 3.59
CA LYS A 147 -16.06 2.30 4.39
C LYS A 147 -15.43 3.56 3.81
N TYR A 148 -14.50 3.41 2.87
CA TYR A 148 -13.72 4.50 2.26
C TYR A 148 -13.98 4.63 0.76
N PHE A 149 -14.38 3.54 0.11
CA PHE A 149 -14.62 3.48 -1.34
C PHE A 149 -16.05 3.05 -1.62
N SER A 150 -16.65 3.64 -2.66
CA SER A 150 -18.00 3.31 -3.11
C SER A 150 -18.03 2.02 -3.93
N TYR A 151 -16.96 1.73 -4.64
CA TYR A 151 -16.76 0.48 -5.37
C TYR A 151 -15.56 -0.28 -4.81
N VAL A 152 -15.76 -1.57 -4.53
CA VAL A 152 -14.72 -2.49 -4.07
C VAL A 152 -14.96 -3.86 -4.69
N ASP A 153 -14.04 -4.30 -5.55
CA ASP A 153 -14.03 -5.62 -6.16
C ASP A 153 -12.78 -6.40 -5.78
N CYS A 154 -12.93 -7.68 -5.44
CA CYS A 154 -11.86 -8.52 -4.91
C CYS A 154 -11.69 -9.76 -5.78
N LYS A 155 -10.57 -9.84 -6.49
CA LYS A 155 -10.20 -10.96 -7.36
C LYS A 155 -8.98 -11.68 -6.77
N GLY A 156 -9.24 -12.72 -6.00
CA GLY A 156 -8.19 -13.47 -5.30
C GLY A 156 -7.44 -12.61 -4.28
N LYS A 157 -6.16 -12.31 -4.54
CA LYS A 157 -5.31 -11.46 -3.67
C LYS A 157 -5.29 -9.99 -4.07
N PHE A 158 -5.99 -9.64 -5.14
CA PHE A 158 -6.02 -8.32 -5.73
C PHE A 158 -7.35 -7.65 -5.45
N ILE A 159 -7.33 -6.39 -5.02
CA ILE A 159 -8.54 -5.61 -4.74
C ILE A 159 -8.48 -4.32 -5.57
N ILE A 160 -9.57 -4.04 -6.28
CA ILE A 160 -9.77 -2.81 -7.04
C ILE A 160 -10.77 -1.96 -6.28
N CYS A 161 -10.44 -0.70 -6.06
CA CYS A 161 -11.26 0.26 -5.35
C CYS A 161 -11.42 1.54 -6.16
N GLN A 162 -12.60 2.16 -6.11
CA GLN A 162 -12.85 3.49 -6.67
C GLN A 162 -13.67 4.33 -5.68
N SER A 163 -13.29 5.60 -5.53
CA SER A 163 -14.10 6.62 -4.89
C SER A 163 -15.18 7.10 -5.88
N GLN A 164 -16.29 7.66 -5.37
CA GLN A 164 -17.24 8.38 -6.24
C GLN A 164 -16.61 9.66 -6.79
#